data_AF-A0A9Q1IPN5-F1
#
_entry.id   AF-A0A9Q1IPN5-F1
#
_cell.length_a   1.000
_cell.length_b   1.000
_cell.length_c   1.000
_cell.angle_alpha   90.00
_cell.angle_beta   90.00
_cell.angle_gamma   90.00
#
_symmetry.space_group_name_H-M   'P 1'
#
loop_
_entity.id
_entity.type
_entity.pdbx_description
1 polymer ?
#
loop_
_entity_poly.entity_id
_entity_poly.type
_entity_poly.pdbx_seq_one_letter_code
_entity_poly.pdbx_strand_id
1 'polypeptide(L)'
;MPFLRRRKKKPHKMAAAFGKANMSLEAKDWAGLKAFVELGSSLPRFQKNPTRLFFDGRRGEMRKLGEYFTMVWTGLQVPGVPTLTDVRTALSTYTDKTLQPKEQEGVANMMCHDVVTAKRFYVMQMTPMEAAEN
;
A
#
# COMPACT_ATOMS: atom_id res chain seq x y z
N MET A 1 -13.28 -20.99 -33.70
CA MET A 1 -13.23 -19.72 -32.94
C MET A 1 -13.67 -19.97 -31.50
N PRO A 2 -12.77 -20.17 -30.51
CA PRO A 2 -13.21 -20.36 -29.13
C PRO A 2 -13.38 -18.99 -28.43
N PHE A 3 -14.57 -18.78 -27.88
CA PHE A 3 -14.88 -17.66 -27.00
C PHE A 3 -14.05 -17.75 -25.71
N LEU A 4 -13.09 -16.83 -25.53
CA LEU A 4 -12.44 -16.61 -24.25
C LEU A 4 -13.46 -16.02 -23.27
N ARG A 5 -14.07 -16.88 -22.43
CA ARG A 5 -14.78 -16.45 -21.21
C ARG A 5 -13.80 -15.68 -20.33
N ARG A 6 -13.86 -14.35 -20.36
CA ARG A 6 -13.21 -13.51 -19.35
C ARG A 6 -13.78 -13.90 -17.98
N ARG A 7 -12.99 -14.59 -17.15
CA ARG A 7 -13.30 -14.76 -15.73
C ARG A 7 -13.42 -13.36 -15.12
N LYS A 8 -14.63 -12.94 -14.76
CA LYS A 8 -14.84 -11.75 -13.93
C LYS A 8 -14.07 -12.01 -12.62
N LYS A 9 -13.02 -11.23 -12.36
CA LYS A 9 -12.39 -11.21 -11.03
C LYS A 9 -13.49 -10.79 -10.06
N LYS A 10 -13.74 -11.61 -9.01
CA LYS A 10 -14.66 -11.21 -7.94
C LYS A 10 -14.17 -9.86 -7.41
N PRO A 11 -15.06 -8.87 -7.21
CA PRO A 11 -14.69 -7.63 -6.56
C PRO A 11 -14.02 -7.97 -5.22
N HIS A 12 -12.97 -7.23 -4.89
CA HIS A 12 -12.26 -7.42 -3.63
C HIS A 12 -13.27 -7.36 -2.49
N LYS A 13 -13.18 -8.28 -1.51
CA LYS A 13 -14.18 -8.48 -0.44
C LYS A 13 -14.57 -7.18 0.29
N MET A 14 -13.65 -6.22 0.35
CA MET A 14 -13.82 -4.94 1.05
C MET A 14 -14.36 -3.81 0.17
N ALA A 15 -14.35 -3.94 -1.17
CA ALA A 15 -14.82 -2.88 -2.08
C ALA A 15 -16.34 -2.67 -1.99
N ALA A 16 -17.09 -3.70 -1.59
CA ALA A 16 -18.54 -3.60 -1.38
C ALA A 16 -18.89 -2.88 -0.06
N ALA A 17 -18.00 -2.89 0.93
CA ALA A 17 -18.24 -2.31 2.25
C ALA A 17 -17.69 -0.88 2.37
N PHE A 18 -16.54 -0.58 1.75
CA PHE A 18 -15.83 0.70 1.91
C PHE A 18 -15.65 1.47 0.59
N GLY A 19 -16.26 0.98 -0.50
CA GLY A 19 -16.13 1.59 -1.82
C GLY A 19 -14.73 1.47 -2.43
N LYS A 20 -14.41 2.35 -3.37
CA LYS A 20 -13.05 2.49 -3.92
C LYS A 20 -12.27 3.44 -3.03
N ALA A 21 -11.12 3.00 -2.52
CA ALA A 21 -10.17 3.91 -1.90
C ALA A 21 -9.71 4.95 -2.93
N ASN A 22 -9.94 6.22 -2.62
CA ASN A 22 -9.44 7.35 -3.39
C ASN A 22 -8.36 8.03 -2.56
N MET A 23 -7.24 8.38 -3.19
CA MET A 23 -6.11 9.05 -2.56
C MET A 23 -5.75 10.26 -3.40
N SER A 24 -5.72 11.44 -2.77
CA SER A 24 -5.12 12.62 -3.38
C SER A 24 -3.61 12.53 -3.27
N LEU A 25 -2.90 12.78 -4.36
CA LEU A 25 -1.44 12.85 -4.37
C LEU A 25 -1.02 14.32 -4.34
N GLU A 26 -0.02 14.64 -3.53
CA GLU A 26 0.65 15.92 -3.64
C GLU A 26 1.46 15.98 -4.94
N ALA A 27 1.84 17.19 -5.37
CA ALA A 27 2.63 17.39 -6.59
C ALA A 27 3.95 16.59 -6.57
N LYS A 28 4.59 16.47 -5.40
CA LYS A 28 5.83 15.72 -5.22
C LYS A 28 5.62 14.21 -5.40
N ASP A 29 4.53 13.67 -4.86
CA ASP A 29 4.22 12.23 -4.93
C ASP A 29 3.83 11.86 -6.37
N TRP A 30 3.09 12.75 -7.04
CA TRP A 30 2.78 12.62 -8.46
C TRP A 30 4.05 12.64 -9.32
N ALA A 31 5.01 13.52 -9.02
CA ALA A 31 6.28 13.56 -9.73
C ALA A 31 7.07 12.25 -9.56
N GLY A 32 7.13 11.72 -8.34
CA GLY A 32 7.77 10.42 -8.07
C GLY A 32 7.09 9.27 -8.81
N LEU A 33 5.75 9.23 -8.82
CA LEU A 33 5.00 8.20 -9.55
C LEU A 33 5.22 8.28 -11.07
N LYS A 34 5.28 9.49 -11.65
CA LYS A 34 5.62 9.68 -13.06
C LYS A 34 7.02 9.18 -13.37
N ALA A 35 8.01 9.56 -12.57
CA ALA A 35 9.39 9.10 -12.73
C ALA A 35 9.49 7.57 -12.66
N PHE A 36 8.73 6.93 -11.77
CA PHE A 36 8.64 5.48 -11.69
C PHE A 36 8.05 4.85 -12.97
N VAL A 37 6.97 5.42 -13.52
CA VAL A 37 6.37 4.95 -14.78
C VAL A 37 7.34 5.13 -15.95
N GLU A 38 8.05 6.25 -16.00
CA GLU A 38 9.07 6.54 -17.02
C GLU A 38 10.24 5.56 -16.92
N LEU A 39 10.73 5.26 -15.72
CA LEU A 39 11.73 4.22 -15.50
C LEU A 39 11.24 2.86 -16.00
N GLY A 40 9.95 2.58 -15.85
CA GLY A 40 9.30 1.40 -16.38
C GLY A 40 9.58 1.18 -17.88
N SER A 41 9.72 2.25 -18.67
CA SER A 41 10.04 2.16 -20.10
C SER A 41 11.41 1.55 -20.41
N SER A 42 12.35 1.66 -19.47
CA SER A 42 13.68 1.05 -19.55
C SER A 42 13.71 -0.42 -19.15
N LEU A 43 12.64 -0.92 -18.51
CA LEU A 43 12.60 -2.29 -18.01
C LEU A 43 12.29 -3.28 -19.15
N PRO A 44 12.93 -4.47 -19.12
CA PRO A 44 12.59 -5.54 -20.03
C PRO A 44 11.09 -5.83 -20.02
N ARG A 45 10.51 -5.95 -21.23
CA ARG A 45 9.10 -6.32 -21.44
C ARG A 45 8.08 -5.28 -20.97
N PHE A 46 8.48 -4.02 -20.81
CA PHE A 46 7.57 -2.88 -20.69
C PHE A 46 6.46 -2.89 -21.76
N GLN A 47 5.32 -2.30 -21.42
CA GLN A 47 4.22 -2.04 -22.33
C GLN A 47 3.84 -0.57 -22.24
N LYS A 48 3.67 0.10 -23.39
CA LYS A 48 3.28 1.52 -23.48
C LYS A 48 1.97 1.83 -22.73
N ASN A 49 1.05 0.86 -22.67
CA ASN A 49 -0.23 0.96 -21.96
C ASN A 49 -0.38 -0.21 -20.98
N PRO A 50 0.36 -0.21 -19.85
CA PRO A 50 0.34 -1.34 -18.94
C PRO A 50 -0.98 -1.38 -18.17
N THR A 51 -1.56 -2.57 -18.02
CA THR A 51 -2.77 -2.76 -17.19
C THR A 51 -2.44 -2.86 -15.69
N ARG A 52 -1.15 -2.81 -15.34
CA ARG A 52 -0.61 -2.91 -13.97
C ARG A 52 0.55 -1.95 -13.80
N LEU A 53 0.56 -1.22 -12.68
CA LEU A 53 1.68 -0.37 -12.32
C LEU A 53 2.91 -1.21 -11.93
N PHE A 54 2.72 -2.25 -11.12
CA PHE A 54 3.75 -3.23 -10.77
C PHE A 54 3.56 -4.51 -11.58
N PHE A 55 4.59 -4.93 -12.30
CA PHE A 55 4.56 -6.12 -13.15
C PHE A 55 5.84 -6.96 -13.00
N ASP A 56 5.71 -8.27 -13.14
CA ASP A 56 6.87 -9.16 -13.18
C ASP A 56 7.49 -9.22 -14.60
N GLY A 57 8.61 -9.92 -14.72
CA GLY A 57 9.25 -10.17 -16.02
C GLY A 57 8.37 -10.94 -17.01
N ARG A 58 7.17 -11.42 -16.68
CA ARG A 58 6.21 -12.03 -17.61
C ARG A 58 4.99 -11.13 -17.87
N ARG A 59 5.06 -9.85 -17.47
CA ARG A 59 3.95 -8.87 -17.53
C ARG A 59 2.75 -9.27 -16.66
N GLY A 60 2.99 -10.21 -15.74
CA GLY A 60 2.03 -10.71 -14.78
C GLY A 60 2.00 -9.86 -13.52
N GLU A 61 1.21 -10.33 -12.56
CA GLU A 61 1.15 -9.77 -11.22
C GLU A 61 2.48 -10.00 -10.47
N MET A 62 3.02 -8.95 -9.87
CA MET A 62 4.23 -9.05 -9.05
C MET A 62 3.90 -9.71 -7.70
N ARG A 63 3.89 -11.05 -7.66
CA ARG A 63 3.54 -11.83 -6.46
C ARG A 63 4.55 -11.72 -5.32
N LYS A 64 5.80 -11.41 -5.64
CA LYS A 64 6.94 -11.36 -4.70
C LYS A 64 7.31 -9.93 -4.28
N LEU A 65 6.38 -8.98 -4.37
CA LEU A 65 6.65 -7.57 -4.05
C LEU A 65 7.21 -7.39 -2.63
N GLY A 66 6.67 -8.13 -1.64
CA GLY A 66 7.18 -8.09 -0.26
C GLY A 66 8.62 -8.60 -0.14
N GLU A 67 8.99 -9.66 -0.86
CA GLU A 67 10.38 -10.16 -0.87
C GLU A 67 11.34 -9.11 -1.45
N TYR A 68 10.95 -8.45 -2.55
CA TYR A 68 11.75 -7.38 -3.15
C TYR A 68 11.89 -6.16 -2.23
N PHE A 69 10.82 -5.79 -1.52
CA PHE A 69 10.87 -4.72 -0.53
C PHE A 69 11.93 -5.02 0.54
N THR A 70 11.86 -6.20 1.15
CA THR A 70 12.81 -6.62 2.19
C THR A 70 14.24 -6.74 1.67
N MET A 71 14.41 -7.25 0.44
CA MET A 71 15.72 -7.35 -0.22
C MET A 71 16.34 -5.96 -0.44
N VAL A 72 15.57 -5.00 -0.96
CA VAL A 72 16.05 -3.62 -1.17
C VAL A 72 16.35 -2.95 0.17
N TRP A 73 15.50 -3.10 1.18
CA TRP A 73 15.75 -2.54 2.52
C TRP A 73 17.07 -3.03 3.11
N THR A 74 17.31 -4.34 3.04
CA THR A 74 18.56 -4.96 3.49
C THR A 74 19.75 -4.43 2.70
N GLY A 75 19.61 -4.29 1.37
CA GLY A 75 20.64 -3.73 0.50
C GLY A 75 20.98 -2.27 0.81
N LEU A 76 20.02 -1.49 1.33
CA LEU A 76 20.24 -0.13 1.82
C LEU A 76 20.93 -0.07 3.20
N GLN A 77 21.21 -1.22 3.82
CA GLN A 77 21.83 -1.34 5.15
C GLN A 77 21.05 -0.60 6.25
N VAL A 78 19.74 -0.45 6.07
CA VAL A 78 18.87 0.13 7.10
C VAL A 78 18.60 -0.94 8.16
N PRO A 79 18.71 -0.62 9.46
CA PRO A 79 18.44 -1.59 10.52
C PRO A 79 17.06 -2.25 10.43
N GLY A 80 17.00 -3.51 10.86
CA GLY A 80 15.78 -4.30 10.86
C GLY A 80 15.40 -4.87 9.50
N VAL A 81 14.27 -5.57 9.46
CA VAL A 81 13.78 -6.30 8.28
C VAL A 81 12.26 -6.09 8.16
N PRO A 82 11.80 -4.85 7.92
CA PRO A 82 10.38 -4.58 7.87
C PRO A 82 9.72 -5.28 6.68
N THR A 83 8.46 -5.57 6.87
CA THR A 83 7.53 -6.04 5.84
C THR A 83 6.62 -4.89 5.39
N LEU A 84 5.88 -5.08 4.29
CA LEU A 84 4.84 -4.14 3.89
C LEU A 84 3.71 -4.02 4.92
N THR A 85 3.52 -5.04 5.77
CA THR A 85 2.58 -4.96 6.89
C THR A 85 3.10 -3.99 7.95
N ASP A 86 4.40 -4.02 8.25
CA ASP A 86 4.99 -3.09 9.22
C ASP A 86 4.88 -1.64 8.76
N VAL A 87 4.98 -1.37 7.46
CA VAL A 87 4.70 -0.04 6.89
C VAL A 87 3.26 0.39 7.14
N ARG A 88 2.28 -0.51 6.95
CA ARG A 88 0.86 -0.23 7.23
C ARG A 88 0.60 -0.01 8.72
N THR A 89 1.25 -0.78 9.58
CA THR A 89 1.20 -0.64 11.04
C THR A 89 1.78 0.69 11.48
N ALA A 90 2.94 1.09 10.96
CA ALA A 90 3.56 2.37 11.23
C ALA A 90 2.66 3.55 10.81
N LEU A 91 2.07 3.48 9.61
CA LEU A 91 1.13 4.50 9.14
C LEU A 91 -0.11 4.60 10.04
N SER A 92 -0.72 3.45 10.37
CA SER A 92 -1.91 3.42 11.23
C SER A 92 -1.62 3.97 12.63
N THR A 93 -0.48 3.59 13.20
CA THR A 93 -0.01 4.07 14.52
C THR A 93 0.24 5.57 14.50
N TYR A 94 0.92 6.08 13.48
CA TYR A 94 1.16 7.52 13.32
C TYR A 94 -0.17 8.28 13.20
N THR A 95 -1.09 7.80 12.36
CA THR A 95 -2.42 8.39 12.18
C THR A 95 -3.19 8.47 13.49
N ASP A 96 -3.20 7.39 14.29
CA ASP A 96 -3.89 7.35 15.57
C ASP A 96 -3.32 8.35 16.58
N LYS A 97 -1.99 8.47 16.62
CA LYS A 97 -1.28 9.32 17.58
C LYS A 97 -1.23 10.81 17.22
N THR A 98 -1.40 11.17 15.94
CA THR A 98 -1.08 12.53 15.47
C THR A 98 -2.21 13.27 14.77
N LEU A 99 -3.16 12.56 14.16
CA LEU A 99 -4.19 13.17 13.32
C LEU A 99 -5.52 13.35 14.07
N GLN A 100 -6.31 14.33 13.65
CA GLN A 100 -7.64 14.56 14.21
C GLN A 100 -8.62 13.47 13.75
N PRO A 101 -9.71 13.19 14.50
CA PRO A 101 -10.63 12.09 14.20
C PRO A 101 -11.14 12.04 12.75
N LYS A 102 -11.45 13.21 12.17
CA LYS A 102 -11.90 13.33 10.77
C LYS A 102 -10.83 12.90 9.75
N GLU A 103 -9.57 13.18 10.04
CA GLU A 103 -8.44 12.81 9.20
C GLU A 103 -8.12 11.31 9.35
N GLN A 104 -8.28 10.77 10.56
CA GLN A 104 -8.15 9.33 10.83
C GLN A 104 -9.16 8.52 10.01
N GLU A 105 -10.41 8.96 9.90
CA GLU A 105 -11.42 8.33 9.05
C GLU A 105 -11.00 8.32 7.57
N GLY A 106 -10.42 9.42 7.08
CA GLY A 106 -9.89 9.51 5.71
C GLY A 106 -8.81 8.46 5.44
N VAL A 107 -7.83 8.35 6.34
CA VAL A 107 -6.74 7.36 6.22
C VAL A 107 -7.26 5.92 6.37
N ALA A 108 -8.17 5.67 7.30
CA ALA A 108 -8.77 4.35 7.48
C ALA A 108 -9.52 3.91 6.21
N ASN A 109 -10.34 4.79 5.64
CA ASN A 109 -11.06 4.54 4.39
C ASN A 109 -10.09 4.28 3.23
N MET A 110 -8.97 5.01 3.15
CA MET A 110 -7.92 4.77 2.17
C MET A 110 -7.30 3.38 2.31
N MET A 111 -7.17 2.87 3.53
CA MET A 111 -6.74 1.49 3.81
C MET A 111 -7.87 0.45 3.72
N CYS A 112 -9.05 0.88 3.26
CA CYS A 112 -10.25 0.07 3.04
C CYS A 112 -10.83 -0.57 4.31
N HIS A 113 -10.82 0.16 5.43
CA HIS A 113 -11.44 -0.26 6.68
C HIS A 113 -11.89 0.96 7.52
N ASP A 114 -12.69 0.76 8.55
CA ASP A 114 -12.99 1.81 9.53
C ASP A 114 -11.86 2.04 10.54
N VAL A 115 -11.95 3.11 11.33
CA VAL A 115 -10.95 3.47 12.35
C VAL A 115 -10.85 2.40 13.43
N VAL A 116 -11.96 1.73 13.79
CA VAL A 116 -11.98 0.68 14.83
C VAL A 116 -11.15 -0.52 14.38
N THR A 117 -11.30 -0.93 13.12
CA THR A 117 -10.53 -1.99 12.48
C THR A 117 -9.06 -1.59 12.35
N ALA A 118 -8.78 -0.33 11.98
CA ALA A 118 -7.41 0.20 11.94
C ALA A 118 -6.71 0.05 13.30
N LYS A 119 -7.37 0.56 14.36
CA LYS A 119 -6.86 0.51 15.74
C LYS A 119 -6.63 -0.92 16.22
N ARG A 120 -7.57 -1.82 15.93
CA ARG A 120 -7.49 -3.21 16.39
C ARG A 120 -6.32 -3.99 15.79
N PHE A 121 -6.03 -3.79 14.51
CA PHE A 121 -5.10 -4.67 13.78
C PHE A 121 -3.74 -4.04 13.46
N TYR A 122 -3.65 -2.70 13.45
CA TYR A 122 -2.48 -2.01 12.92
C TYR A 122 -1.94 -0.90 13.83
N VAL A 123 -2.65 -0.48 14.88
CA VAL A 123 -2.11 0.49 15.84
C VAL A 123 -1.32 -0.27 16.90
N MET A 124 -0.05 0.10 17.07
CA MET A 124 0.76 -0.42 18.16
C MET A 124 0.23 0.13 19.49
N GLN A 125 0.06 -0.75 20.47
CA GLN A 125 -0.30 -0.36 21.83
C GLN A 125 0.77 0.57 22.41
N MET A 126 0.34 1.53 23.23
CA MET A 126 1.26 2.40 23.94
C MET A 126 2.26 1.57 24.74
N THR A 127 3.52 1.99 24.69
CA THR A 127 4.50 1.43 25.60
C THR A 127 4.15 1.86 27.04
N PRO A 128 4.57 1.11 28.08
CA PRO A 128 4.35 1.51 29.47
C PRO A 128 4.86 2.93 29.79
N MET A 129 5.88 3.39 29.05
CA MET A 129 6.46 4.73 29.18
C MET A 129 5.51 5.79 28.60
N GLU A 130 4.95 5.56 27.41
CA GLU A 130 3.95 6.45 26.79
C GLU A 130 2.61 6.48 27.55
N ALA A 131 2.28 5.40 28.26
CA ALA A 131 1.09 5.32 29.10
C ALA A 131 1.25 6.07 30.44
N ALA A 132 2.49 6.28 30.90
CA ALA A 132 2.79 6.99 32.14
C ALA A 132 2.84 8.53 31.97
N GLU A 133 2.87 9.02 30.73
CA GLU A 133 2.98 10.45 30.38
C GLU A 133 1.63 11.09 29.98
N ASN A 134 0.52 10.34 30.02
CA ASN A 134 -0.86 10.83 29.83
C ASN A 134 -1.64 10.85 31.15
#